data_AF-A0A512J1K5-F1
#
_entry.id   AF-A0A512J1K5-F1
#
_cell.length_a   1.000
_cell.length_b   1.000
_cell.length_c   1.000
_cell.angle_alpha   90.00
_cell.angle_beta   90.00
_cell.angle_gamma   90.00
#
_symmetry.space_group_name_H-M   'P 1'
#
loop_
_entity.id
_entity.type
_entity.pdbx_description
1 polymer ?
#
loop_
_entity_poly.entity_id
_entity_poly.type
_entity_poly.pdbx_seq_one_letter_code
_entity_poly.pdbx_strand_id
1 'polypeptide(L)'
;MTERLCDVAGRRLIVECVPCRRRGVYAVERLRQRFGEHADLYEVWLQLTQSCRHQHAIGARRPNQYGRACRAQLDVEGGDRSGSPRSRT
;
A
#
# COMPACT_ATOMS: atom_id res chain seq x y z
N MET A 1 -1.87 -7.80 13.69
CA MET A 1 -0.58 -8.08 13.02
C MET A 1 -0.45 -7.05 11.94
N THR A 2 0.44 -6.09 12.10
CA THR A 2 0.66 -5.04 11.11
C THR A 2 1.89 -5.42 10.30
N GLU A 3 1.71 -5.56 8.99
CA GLU A 3 2.80 -5.92 8.07
C GLU A 3 3.81 -4.75 8.01
N ARG A 4 5.11 -5.06 8.08
CA ARG A 4 6.17 -4.04 8.02
C ARG A 4 6.84 -4.02 6.65
N LEU A 5 7.53 -2.93 6.33
CA LEU A 5 8.26 -2.81 5.06
C LEU A 5 9.34 -3.88 4.85
N CYS A 6 9.98 -4.36 5.92
CA CYS A 6 10.94 -5.44 5.86
C CYS A 6 10.32 -6.79 5.45
N ASP A 7 9.03 -6.98 5.70
CA ASP A 7 8.30 -8.22 5.38
C ASP A 7 7.85 -8.24 3.90
N VAL A 8 7.99 -7.11 3.20
CA VAL A 8 7.67 -7.00 1.77
C VAL A 8 8.76 -7.69 0.96
N ALA A 9 8.46 -8.89 0.47
CA ALA A 9 9.36 -9.64 -0.40
C ALA A 9 9.55 -9.03 -1.81
N GLY A 10 8.79 -7.98 -2.15
CA GLY A 10 8.84 -7.32 -3.45
C GLY A 10 9.90 -6.25 -3.61
N ARG A 11 10.30 -6.01 -4.86
CA ARG A 11 11.22 -4.93 -5.22
C ARG A 11 10.50 -3.59 -5.36
N ARG A 12 9.22 -3.60 -5.71
CA ARG A 12 8.42 -2.40 -5.97
C ARG A 12 7.06 -2.49 -5.29
N LEU A 13 6.67 -1.39 -4.64
CA LEU A 13 5.32 -1.14 -4.15
C LEU A 13 4.58 -0.28 -5.16
N ILE A 14 3.45 -0.79 -5.65
CA ILE A 14 2.56 -0.08 -6.55
C ILE A 14 1.37 0.38 -5.73
N VAL A 15 1.11 1.69 -5.75
CA VAL A 15 -0.07 2.28 -5.13
C VAL A 15 -0.95 2.79 -6.26
N GLU A 16 -2.15 2.23 -6.41
CA GLU A 16 -3.11 2.67 -7.40
C GLU A 16 -4.44 3.08 -6.76
N CYS A 17 -4.83 4.33 -7.00
CA CYS A 17 -6.08 4.90 -6.52
C CYS A 17 -7.03 5.08 -7.69
N VAL A 18 -7.99 4.16 -7.85
CA VAL A 18 -9.05 4.23 -8.86
C VAL A 18 -9.84 5.56 -8.82
N PRO A 19 -10.29 6.09 -7.66
CA PRO A 19 -11.11 7.32 -7.63
C PRO A 19 -10.33 8.58 -8.02
N CYS A 20 -9.02 8.61 -7.80
CA CYS A 20 -8.15 9.72 -8.16
C CYS A 20 -7.29 9.46 -9.42
N ARG A 21 -7.45 8.28 -10.05
CA ARG A 21 -6.64 7.74 -11.16
C ARG A 21 -5.13 7.91 -10.97
N ARG A 22 -4.68 7.93 -9.72
CA ARG A 22 -3.27 8.15 -9.40
C ARG A 22 -2.59 6.80 -9.23
N ARG A 23 -1.51 6.59 -9.97
CA ARG A 23 -0.64 5.42 -9.85
C ARG A 23 0.75 5.88 -9.47
N GLY A 24 1.31 5.31 -8.41
CA GLY A 24 2.68 5.52 -7.97
C GLY A 24 3.39 4.19 -7.89
N VAL A 25 4.60 4.11 -8.45
CA VAL A 25 5.47 2.93 -8.34
C VAL A 25 6.69 3.35 -7.54
N TYR A 26 6.93 2.67 -6.43
CA TYR A 26 7.97 3.02 -5.47
C TYR A 26 8.89 1.82 -5.25
N ALA A 27 10.21 2.03 -5.36
CA ALA A 27 11.16 0.99 -5.00
C ALA A 27 11.12 0.75 -3.49
N VAL A 28 10.99 -0.51 -3.06
CA VAL A 28 10.90 -0.87 -1.65
C VAL A 28 12.16 -0.47 -0.90
N GLU A 29 13.34 -0.60 -1.51
CA GLU A 29 14.61 -0.14 -0.94
C GLU A 29 14.62 1.37 -0.67
N ARG A 30 14.09 2.20 -1.58
CA ARG A 30 13.97 3.65 -1.36
C ARG A 30 12.97 3.97 -0.25
N LEU A 31 11.88 3.21 -0.16
CA LEU A 31 10.91 3.39 0.92
C LEU A 31 11.51 3.01 2.28
N ARG A 32 12.29 1.92 2.34
CA ARG A 32 13.06 1.53 3.54
C ARG A 32 14.06 2.60 3.97
N GLN A 33 14.78 3.20 3.02
CA GLN A 33 15.69 4.32 3.32
C GLN A 33 14.96 5.56 3.83
N ARG A 34 13.74 5.81 3.35
CA ARG A 34 12.97 7.03 3.70
C ARG A 34 12.19 6.91 5.00
N PHE A 35 11.53 5.77 5.23
CA PHE A 35 10.63 5.55 6.36
C PHE A 35 11.23 4.66 7.45
N GLY A 36 12.32 3.96 7.14
CA GLY A 36 12.90 2.93 8.00
C GLY A 36 12.45 1.52 7.59
N GLU A 37 13.27 0.52 7.86
CA GLU A 37 13.00 -0.88 7.48
C GLU A 37 11.79 -1.46 8.22
N HIS A 38 11.59 -1.07 9.47
CA HIS A 38 10.51 -1.56 10.33
C HIS A 38 9.27 -0.68 10.30
N ALA A 39 9.20 0.28 9.38
CA ALA A 39 8.04 1.14 9.21
C ALA A 39 6.80 0.30 8.88
N ASP A 40 5.69 0.72 9.45
CA ASP A 40 4.41 0.07 9.26
C ASP A 40 3.90 0.32 7.84
N LEU A 41 3.52 -0.74 7.12
CA LEU A 41 3.01 -0.60 5.75
C LEU A 41 1.75 0.27 5.68
N TYR A 42 0.91 0.23 6.71
CA TYR A 42 -0.28 1.06 6.78
C TYR A 42 0.09 2.54 6.94
N GLU A 43 1.08 2.86 7.77
CA GLU A 43 1.58 4.24 7.89
C GLU A 43 2.22 4.73 6.58
N VAL A 44 3.03 3.90 5.93
CA VAL A 44 3.63 4.26 4.64
C VAL A 44 2.55 4.43 3.57
N TRP A 45 1.54 3.58 3.54
CA TRP A 45 0.38 3.77 2.67
C TRP A 45 -0.35 5.08 2.95
N LEU A 46 -0.57 5.41 4.22
CA LEU A 46 -1.21 6.64 4.63
C LEU A 46 -0.40 7.85 4.15
N GLN A 47 0.92 7.82 4.28
CA GLN A 47 1.80 8.89 3.80
C GLN A 47 1.80 9.00 2.28
N LEU A 48 1.89 7.88 1.56
CA LEU A 48 1.87 7.86 0.08
C LEU A 48 0.52 8.34 -0.48
N THR A 49 -0.58 8.04 0.21
CA THR A 49 -1.93 8.43 -0.21
C THR A 49 -2.41 9.73 0.44
N GLN A 50 -1.57 10.43 1.22
CA GLN A 50 -1.90 11.69 1.90
C GLN A 50 -2.32 12.81 0.95
N SER A 51 -1.75 12.81 -0.25
CA SER A 51 -2.10 13.77 -1.29
C SER A 51 -3.35 13.39 -2.09
N CYS A 52 -4.03 12.29 -1.74
CA CYS A 52 -5.32 11.94 -2.31
C CYS A 52 -6.42 12.74 -1.61
N ARG A 53 -7.16 13.58 -2.37
CA ARG A 53 -8.31 14.33 -1.87
C ARG A 53 -9.45 13.48 -1.28
N HIS A 54 -9.43 12.17 -1.54
CA HIS A 54 -10.40 11.20 -1.03
C HIS A 54 -9.88 10.46 0.21
N GLN A 55 -8.65 10.72 0.65
CA GLN A 55 -8.12 10.11 1.86
C GLN A 55 -8.80 10.72 3.08
N HIS A 56 -9.35 9.86 3.93
CA HIS A 56 -9.93 10.29 5.19
C HIS A 56 -8.86 10.18 6.26
N ALA A 57 -8.68 11.25 7.04
CA ALA A 57 -7.85 11.21 8.24
C ALA A 57 -8.33 10.11 9.20
N ILE A 58 -7.40 9.50 9.94
CA ILE A 58 -7.75 8.53 10.99
C ILE A 58 -8.63 9.25 12.01
N GLY A 59 -9.88 8.79 12.17
CA GLY A 59 -10.89 9.42 13.03
C GLY A 59 -11.91 10.32 12.31
N ALA A 60 -11.72 10.62 11.03
CA ALA A 60 -12.74 11.30 10.24
C ALA A 60 -13.95 10.36 10.04
N ARG A 61 -15.16 10.92 10.17
CA ARG A 61 -16.43 10.21 9.98
C ARG A 61 -16.36 9.43 8.67
N ARG A 62 -16.46 8.10 8.72
CA ARG A 62 -16.43 7.27 7.52
C ARG A 62 -17.48 7.82 6.55
N PRO A 63 -17.14 8.02 5.27
CA PRO A 63 -18.14 8.41 4.30
C PRO A 63 -19.28 7.38 4.35
N ASN A 64 -20.49 7.87 4.19
CA ASN A 64 -21.66 7.07 3.85
C ASN A 64 -21.32 6.08 2.70
N GLN A 65 -22.10 5.02 2.53
CA GLN A 65 -21.87 4.00 1.48
C GLN A 65 -21.73 4.57 0.04
N TYR A 66 -22.17 5.81 -0.17
CA TYR A 66 -22.05 6.58 -1.42
C TYR A 66 -20.88 7.57 -1.46
N GLY A 67 -20.24 7.84 -0.32
CA GLY A 67 -19.15 8.79 -0.22
C GLY A 67 -17.85 8.19 -0.77
N ARG A 68 -17.13 9.00 -1.55
CA ARG A 68 -15.93 8.59 -2.26
C ARG A 68 -14.73 8.56 -1.31
N ALA A 69 -14.54 7.46 -0.58
CA ALA A 69 -13.30 7.19 0.16
C ALA A 69 -12.14 6.89 -0.80
N CYS A 70 -10.90 7.13 -0.35
CA CYS A 70 -9.69 6.65 -1.02
C CYS A 70 -9.75 5.12 -1.08
N ARG A 71 -9.88 4.58 -2.29
CA ARG A 71 -9.81 3.14 -2.58
C ARG A 71 -8.45 2.81 -3.18
N ALA A 72 -7.38 3.34 -2.60
CA ALA A 72 -6.05 3.05 -3.08
C ALA A 72 -5.69 1.60 -2.75
N GLN A 73 -5.37 0.83 -3.77
CA GLN A 73 -4.89 -0.53 -3.67
C GLN A 73 -3.36 -0.51 -3.57
N LEU A 74 -2.83 -1.37 -2.71
CA LEU A 74 -1.42 -1.69 -2.63
C LEU A 74 -1.19 -2.99 -3.37
N ASP A 75 -0.29 -2.95 -4.33
CA ASP A 75 0.24 -4.12 -5.00
C ASP A 75 1.76 -4.17 -4.83
N VAL A 76 2.33 -5.37 -4.93
CA VAL A 76 3.75 -5.62 -4.69
C VAL A 76 4.29 -6.34 -5.91
N GLU A 77 5.13 -5.65 -6.68
CA GLU A 77 5.75 -6.18 -7.90
C GLU A 77 7.20 -6.63 -7.63
N GLY A 78 7.57 -7.74 -8.27
CA GLY A 78 8.92 -8.29 -8.17
C GLY A 78 9.19 -8.99 -6.83
N GLY A 79 8.12 -9.40 -6.14
CA GLY A 79 8.22 -10.35 -5.04
C GLY A 79 8.35 -11.75 -5.61
N ASP A 80 9.37 -12.47 -5.19
CA ASP A 80 9.49 -13.89 -5.46
C ASP A 80 8.37 -14.61 -4.69
N ARG A 81 7.16 -14.62 -5.26
CA ARG A 81 6.16 -15.62 -4.92
C ARG A 81 6.54 -16.91 -5.65
N SER A 82 7.69 -17.48 -5.30
CA SER A 82 7.85 -18.94 -5.28
C SER A 82 7.00 -19.49 -4.14
N GLY A 83 5.69 -19.36 -4.30
CA GLY A 83 4.71 -19.62 -3.26
C GLY A 83 3.29 -19.56 -3.80
N SER A 84 3.10 -19.90 -5.08
CA SER A 84 1.85 -20.57 -5.44
C SER A 84 1.83 -21.88 -4.64
N PRO A 85 0.83 -22.15 -3.79
CA PRO A 85 0.62 -23.53 -3.39
C PRO A 85 0.31 -24.27 -4.69
N ARG A 86 1.29 -25.03 -5.19
CA ARG A 86 1.01 -26.03 -6.20
C ARG A 86 0.03 -26.98 -5.52
N SER A 87 -1.25 -26.86 -5.84
CA SER A 87 -2.24 -27.89 -5.57
C SER A 87 -1.71 -29.16 -6.20
N ARG A 88 -1.06 -29.98 -5.39
CA ARG A 88 -0.73 -31.36 -5.65
C ARG A 88 -1.56 -32.13 -4.65
N THR A 89 -2.72 -32.60 -5.05
CA THR A 89 -3.04 -34.04 -5.22
C THR A 89 -4.36 -34.12 -5.97
#